data_AF-A0A8S3CTK0-F1
#
_entry.id   AF-A0A8S3CTK0-F1
#
_cell.length_a   1.000
_cell.length_b   1.000
_cell.length_c   1.000
_cell.angle_alpha   90.00
_cell.angle_beta   90.00
_cell.angle_gamma   90.00
#
_symmetry.space_group_name_H-M   'P 1'
#
loop_
_entity.id
_entity.type
_entity.pdbx_description
1 polymer ?
#
loop_
_entity_poly.entity_id
_entity_poly.type
_entity_poly.pdbx_seq_one_letter_code
_entity_poly.pdbx_strand_id
1 'polypeptide(L)' 'VVDLAAEAGGNIETTRPGETYVYNNVTHVGYTDLPSRLAAQSSSLYANNISKFLLSIGSQDQYYIDYNDEVVRGSIILRD' A
#
# COMPACT_ATOMS: atom_id res chain seq x y z
N VAL A 1 8.80 1.87 20.72
CA VAL A 1 9.23 1.99 19.31
C VAL A 1 8.14 1.47 18.40
N VAL A 2 7.97 2.10 17.23
CA VAL A 2 7.01 1.69 16.21
C VAL A 2 7.80 1.34 14.96
N ASP A 3 7.64 0.13 14.46
CA ASP A 3 8.38 -0.37 13.30
C ASP A 3 7.43 -0.58 12.11
N LEU A 4 7.49 0.34 11.15
CA LEU A 4 6.65 0.30 9.96
C LEU A 4 7.11 -0.74 8.92
N ALA A 5 8.32 -1.30 9.07
CA ALA A 5 8.85 -2.31 8.17
C ALA A 5 8.66 -3.74 8.70
N ALA A 6 7.82 -3.93 9.72
CA ALA A 6 7.66 -5.20 10.42
C ALA A 6 7.29 -6.37 9.47
N GLU A 7 6.59 -6.13 8.37
CA GLU A 7 6.25 -7.17 7.39
C GLU A 7 7.44 -7.61 6.51
N ALA A 8 8.45 -6.76 6.31
CA ALA A 8 9.58 -6.96 5.42
C ALA A 8 10.89 -7.28 6.17
N GLY A 9 10.77 -7.86 7.37
CA GLY A 9 11.90 -8.22 8.24
C GLY A 9 12.15 -7.27 9.41
N GLY A 10 11.56 -6.07 9.40
CA GLY A 10 11.66 -5.08 10.48
C GLY A 10 12.98 -4.28 10.50
N ASN A 11 12.92 -3.05 10.97
CA ASN A 11 14.11 -2.23 11.23
C ASN A 11 14.74 -2.54 12.58
N ILE A 12 13.97 -3.13 13.50
CA ILE A 12 14.38 -3.37 14.88
C ILE A 12 14.39 -4.88 15.09
N GLU A 13 15.54 -5.41 15.50
CA GLU A 13 15.77 -6.86 15.67
C GLU A 13 14.78 -7.52 16.63
N THR A 14 14.28 -6.78 17.62
CA THR A 14 13.30 -7.27 18.58
C THR A 14 11.85 -7.02 18.15
N THR A 15 11.58 -6.48 16.96
CA THR A 15 10.20 -6.37 16.46
C THR A 15 9.62 -7.76 16.21
N ARG A 16 8.37 -7.96 16.66
CA ARG A 16 7.57 -9.15 16.33
C ARG A 16 6.48 -8.72 15.35
N PRO A 17 6.49 -9.21 14.09
CA PRO A 17 5.50 -8.82 13.10
C PRO A 17 4.08 -9.16 13.55
N GLY A 18 3.17 -8.20 13.44
CA GLY A 18 1.77 -8.33 13.83
C GLY A 18 1.48 -8.10 15.32
N GLU A 19 2.50 -7.95 16.16
CA GLU A 19 2.33 -7.87 17.62
C GLU A 19 2.65 -6.48 18.20
N THR A 20 2.06 -6.22 19.37
CA THR A 20 2.49 -5.16 20.27
C THR A 20 2.83 -5.77 21.61
N TYR A 21 4.04 -5.55 22.10
CA TYR A 21 4.51 -6.13 23.36
C TYR A 21 5.53 -5.23 24.04
N VAL A 22 5.81 -5.47 25.33
CA VAL A 22 6.82 -4.71 26.09
C VAL A 22 8.12 -5.50 26.13
N TYR A 23 9.22 -4.84 25.80
CA TYR A 23 10.58 -5.35 25.91
C TYR A 23 11.45 -4.31 26.61
N ASN A 24 12.13 -4.69 27.69
CA ASN A 24 12.98 -3.78 28.49
C ASN A 24 12.30 -2.44 28.83
N ASN A 25 11.05 -2.49 29.30
CA ASN A 25 10.22 -1.32 29.64
C ASN A 25 9.88 -0.38 28.47
N VAL A 26 10.14 -0.79 27.23
CA VAL A 26 9.73 -0.09 26.01
C VAL A 26 8.62 -0.87 25.34
N THR A 27 7.55 -0.21 24.92
CA THR A 27 6.51 -0.84 24.09
C THR A 27 6.96 -0.90 22.65
N HIS A 28 7.02 -2.10 22.07
CA HIS A 28 7.29 -2.38 20.68
C HIS A 28 5.97 -2.57 19.95
N VAL A 29 5.76 -1.85 18.85
CA VAL A 29 4.58 -1.95 17.99
C VAL A 29 5.05 -2.37 16.60
N GLY A 30 4.69 -3.58 16.18
CA GLY A 30 5.07 -4.18 14.90
C GLY A 30 3.87 -4.54 14.02
N TYR A 31 2.76 -3.81 14.12
CA TYR A 31 1.57 -4.08 13.30
C TYR A 31 1.89 -3.99 11.80
N THR A 32 1.46 -4.99 11.04
CA THR A 32 1.63 -5.07 9.58
C THR A 32 0.40 -4.58 8.82
N ASP A 33 -0.71 -4.32 9.53
CA ASP A 33 -2.02 -3.97 8.98
C ASP A 33 -2.43 -2.52 9.30
N LEU A 34 -1.45 -1.62 9.44
CA LEU A 34 -1.69 -0.23 9.85
C LEU A 34 -2.72 0.51 8.98
N PRO A 35 -2.76 0.37 7.63
CA PRO A 35 -3.83 0.95 6.83
C PRO A 35 -5.22 0.43 7.21
N SER A 36 -5.37 -0.86 7.51
CA SER A 36 -6.65 -1.46 7.91
C SER A 36 -7.17 -0.92 9.25
N ARG A 37 -6.29 -0.39 10.11
CA ARG A 37 -6.68 0.25 11.38
C ARG A 37 -7.24 1.67 11.20
N LEU A 38 -7.11 2.24 10.00
CA LEU A 38 -7.76 3.47 9.54
C LEU A 38 -8.59 3.21 8.28
N ALA A 39 -9.35 2.12 8.30
CA ALA A 39 -10.03 1.55 7.13
C ALA A 39 -10.83 2.58 6.30
N ALA A 40 -11.58 3.49 6.93
CA ALA A 40 -12.40 4.47 6.22
C ALA A 40 -11.55 5.44 5.38
N GLN A 41 -10.48 5.99 5.97
CA GLN A 41 -9.56 6.92 5.30
C GLN A 41 -8.73 6.18 4.25
N SER A 42 -8.17 5.02 4.60
CA SER A 42 -7.38 4.21 3.67
C SER A 42 -8.20 3.78 2.46
N SER A 43 -9.45 3.35 2.65
CA SER A 43 -10.35 3.01 1.55
C SER A 43 -10.66 4.21 0.66
N SER A 44 -10.93 5.38 1.26
CA SER A 44 -11.23 6.60 0.49
C SER A 44 -10.04 7.05 -0.36
N LEU A 45 -8.83 7.01 0.19
CA LEU A 45 -7.60 7.37 -0.53
C LEU A 45 -7.28 6.35 -1.63
N TYR A 46 -7.44 5.05 -1.34
CA TYR A 46 -7.19 3.99 -2.31
C TYR A 46 -8.19 4.04 -3.48
N ALA A 47 -9.47 4.24 -3.19
CA ALA A 47 -10.50 4.45 -4.21
C ALA A 47 -10.19 5.67 -5.08
N ASN A 48 -9.74 6.78 -4.49
CA ASN A 48 -9.34 7.97 -5.24
C ASN A 48 -8.17 7.69 -6.21
N ASN A 49 -7.17 6.91 -5.76
CA ASN A 49 -6.03 6.51 -6.59
C ASN A 49 -6.49 5.63 -7.77
N ILE A 50 -7.34 4.63 -7.54
CA ILE A 50 -7.89 3.79 -8.60
C ILE A 50 -8.68 4.63 -9.61
N SER A 51 -9.58 5.51 -9.14
CA SER A 51 -10.38 6.35 -10.03
C SER A 51 -9.51 7.26 -10.89
N LYS A 52 -8.48 7.89 -10.31
CA LYS A 52 -7.54 8.73 -11.07
C LYS A 52 -6.72 7.93 -12.06
N PHE A 53 -6.26 6.75 -11.67
CA PHE A 53 -5.53 5.87 -12.56
C PHE A 53 -6.39 5.51 -13.78
N LEU A 54 -7.62 5.04 -13.58
CA LEU A 54 -8.57 4.71 -14.66
C LEU A 54 -8.88 5.90 -15.58
N LEU A 55 -8.93 7.12 -15.04
CA LEU A 55 -9.10 8.34 -15.84
C LEU A 55 -7.84 8.72 -16.64
N SER A 56 -6.66 8.24 -16.21
CA SER A 56 -5.37 8.54 -16.84
C SER A 56 -4.90 7.47 -17.84
N ILE A 57 -5.43 6.24 -17.79
CA ILE A 57 -4.92 5.14 -18.62
C ILE A 57 -5.20 5.28 -20.11
N GLY A 58 -6.05 6.22 -20.51
CA GLY A 58 -6.41 6.46 -21.91
C GLY A 58 -7.21 7.74 -22.10
N SER A 59 -8.03 7.80 -23.14
CA SER A 59 -8.83 8.99 -23.45
C SER A 59 -10.07 9.09 -22.57
N GLN A 60 -10.53 10.32 -22.31
CA GLN A 60 -11.71 10.58 -21.47
C GLN A 60 -13.04 10.22 -22.16
N ASP A 61 -13.03 10.07 -23.49
CA ASP A 61 -14.26 9.89 -24.28
C ASP A 61 -14.72 8.43 -24.35
N GLN A 62 -13.80 7.48 -24.22
CA GLN A 62 -14.10 6.05 -24.24
C GLN A 62 -13.05 5.26 -23.47
N TYR A 63 -13.44 4.13 -22.88
CA TYR A 63 -12.50 3.25 -22.23
C TYR A 63 -11.48 2.72 -23.26
N TYR A 64 -10.25 3.18 -23.12
CA TYR A 64 -9.11 2.84 -23.95
C TYR A 64 -7.88 2.72 -23.04
N ILE A 65 -6.99 1.78 -23.32
CA ILE A 65 -5.73 1.63 -22.58
C ILE A 65 -4.60 2.02 -23.53
N ASP A 66 -3.90 3.10 -23.22
CA ASP A 66 -2.73 3.52 -23.97
C ASP A 66 -1.49 2.73 -23.54
N TYR A 67 -1.13 1.73 -24.35
CA TYR A 67 0.04 0.88 -24.09
C TYR A 67 1.39 1.55 -24.38
N ASN A 68 1.38 2.73 -25.03
CA ASN A 68 2.61 3.49 -25.25
C ASN A 68 2.94 4.38 -24.04
N ASP A 69 1.96 4.64 -23.16
CA ASP A 69 2.21 5.32 -21.90
C ASP A 69 3.06 4.45 -20.97
N GLU A 70 4.18 5.00 -20.48
CA GLU A 70 5.14 4.24 -19.69
C GLU A 70 4.58 3.80 -18.33
N VAL A 71 3.71 4.60 -17.73
CA VAL A 71 3.09 4.33 -16.44
C VAL A 71 2.04 3.23 -16.60
N VAL A 72 1.20 3.32 -17.64
CA VAL A 72 0.20 2.30 -17.96
C VAL A 72 0.89 0.98 -18.29
N ARG A 73 1.92 0.99 -19.15
CA ARG A 73 2.71 -0.19 -19.50
C ARG A 73 3.38 -0.80 -18.27
N GLY A 74 4.00 0.01 -17.41
CA GLY A 74 4.64 -0.47 -16.19
C GLY A 74 3.68 -1.07 -15.16
N SER A 75 2.40 -0.72 -15.24
CA SER A 75 1.35 -1.22 -14.35
C SER A 75 0.72 -2.54 -14.81
N ILE A 76 0.92 -2.95 -16.08
CA ILE A 76 0.34 -4.18 -16.65
C ILE A 76 1.27 -5.37 -16.40
N ILE A 77 0.79 -6.37 -15.67
CA ILE A 77 1.56 -7.59 -15.32
C ILE A 77 1.29 -8.74 -16.31
N LEU A 78 0.09 -8.82 -16.88
CA LEU A 78 -0.34 -9.85 -17.82
C LEU A 78 -1.22 -9.24 -18.92
N ARG A 79 -1.01 -9.68 -20.17
CA ARG A 79 -1.81 -9.33 -21.34
C ARG A 79 -1.70 -10.46 -22.37
N ASP A 80 -2.82 -10.84 -22.96
CA ASP A 80 -2.91 -11.83 -24.05
C ASP A 80 -2.42 -11.28 -25.40
#